data_AF-A0A6G4XHD7-F1
#
_entry.id   AF-A0A6G4XHD7-F1
#
_cell.length_a   1.000
_cell.length_b   1.000
_cell.length_c   1.000
_cell.angle_alpha   90.00
_cell.angle_beta   90.00
_cell.angle_gamma   90.00
#
_symmetry.space_group_name_H-M   'P 1'
#
loop_
_entity.id
_entity.type
_entity.pdbx_description
1 polymer ?
#
loop_
_entity_poly.entity_id
_entity_poly.type
_entity_poly.pdbx_seq_one_letter_code
_entity_poly.pdbx_strand_id
1 'polypeptide(L)'
;MTQGKANGQQQSGGPGRRAVLTTAVLGAGGAALGVAPAARADERRGAGFRGLPVPTVIAHRGASGYRPEHTLGSYQLALDMGAHVIEQDLVPTKDGHLVCRHENDITGTTDVADHPEFAGRKTTKSVDGVSYTGWFTEDFTLAELKTLRAKERIPGTRQENTLYDGHWEVPTLEEVLQWAEREGRKRGREIWLHIETKHPTYFRGIGLGLEERLAKLLRKYGRHKKHSPNFLQSFEPSSIERLNKLVDAPLVVLLSSAASRPWDFVEAGDPRTVADLVKPEGLEWIASYAQGIGPTLDLIIPRDASGKLTQPTTLVRDAHAEGLILHPYTMRNENTFLPAEFRRGAVASDYGDAFGAFKVWFETGIDGIFTDNPDTGLLAAADFTRD
;
A
#
# COMPACT_ATOMS: atom_id res chain seq x y z
N MET A 1 -16.00 59.94 37.73
CA MET A 1 -16.92 60.29 36.62
C MET A 1 -17.51 58.97 36.12
N THR A 2 -18.61 58.54 36.74
CA THR A 2 -20.00 58.49 36.20
C THR A 2 -20.21 57.21 35.37
N GLN A 3 -20.80 56.14 35.95
CA GLN A 3 -22.25 55.81 36.02
C GLN A 3 -22.90 55.71 34.62
N GLY A 4 -23.71 54.71 34.25
CA GLY A 4 -24.28 53.56 34.94
C GLY A 4 -25.38 52.88 34.11
N LYS A 5 -25.98 51.80 34.67
CA LYS A 5 -27.37 51.26 34.55
C LYS A 5 -27.98 51.02 33.14
N ALA A 6 -28.93 50.13 32.83
CA ALA A 6 -29.62 48.94 33.37
C ALA A 6 -31.03 48.91 32.72
N ASN A 7 -31.54 47.71 32.40
CA ASN A 7 -32.97 47.27 32.40
C ASN A 7 -33.98 47.53 31.24
N GLY A 8 -34.79 46.47 31.02
CA GLY A 8 -36.21 46.43 30.56
C GLY A 8 -36.42 45.56 29.30
N GLN A 9 -36.92 44.30 29.30
CA GLN A 9 -38.29 43.78 29.57
C GLN A 9 -39.42 44.63 28.92
N GLN A 10 -40.49 44.14 28.26
CA GLN A 10 -41.31 42.94 28.47
C GLN A 10 -42.36 42.74 27.33
N GLN A 11 -42.64 41.47 27.01
CA GLN A 11 -43.91 40.75 26.72
C GLN A 11 -45.19 41.37 26.09
N SER A 12 -45.90 40.43 25.42
CA SER A 12 -47.37 40.13 25.41
C SER A 12 -48.05 40.34 24.04
N GLY A 13 -48.97 39.49 23.58
CA GLY A 13 -49.50 38.23 24.09
C GLY A 13 -50.73 37.77 23.27
N GLY A 14 -51.02 36.47 23.31
CA GLY A 14 -52.39 35.98 23.54
C GLY A 14 -53.30 35.59 22.35
N PRO A 15 -54.33 34.73 22.60
CA PRO A 15 -54.61 33.54 21.78
C PRO A 15 -56.09 33.38 21.35
N GLY A 16 -56.40 32.35 20.54
CA GLY A 16 -57.76 31.95 20.18
C GLY A 16 -57.94 30.43 20.04
N ARG A 17 -58.76 29.85 20.93
CA ARG A 17 -59.19 28.44 21.01
C ARG A 17 -60.34 28.12 20.04
N ARG A 18 -60.45 26.86 19.56
CA ARG A 18 -61.64 25.99 19.77
C ARG A 18 -61.43 24.58 19.20
N ALA A 19 -61.77 23.58 20.01
CA ALA A 19 -61.94 22.17 19.67
C ALA A 19 -63.41 21.87 19.33
N VAL A 20 -63.71 20.78 18.58
CA VAL A 20 -64.81 19.81 18.79
C VAL A 20 -64.57 18.54 17.91
N LEU A 21 -64.97 17.39 18.47
CA LEU A 21 -64.85 15.98 18.06
C LEU A 21 -65.83 15.46 16.97
N THR A 22 -65.44 14.31 16.38
CA THR A 22 -66.24 13.14 15.88
C THR A 22 -67.23 13.35 14.72
N THR A 23 -67.20 12.60 13.61
CA THR A 23 -67.59 11.17 13.47
C THR A 23 -67.25 10.64 12.06
N ALA A 24 -67.12 9.31 11.93
CA ALA A 24 -66.77 8.59 10.69
C ALA A 24 -67.93 8.43 9.70
N VAL A 25 -67.63 8.43 8.39
CA VAL A 25 -68.41 7.74 7.33
C VAL A 25 -67.45 7.17 6.29
N LEU A 26 -67.66 5.89 5.96
CA LEU A 26 -67.01 5.13 4.89
C LEU A 26 -67.25 5.76 3.50
N GLY A 27 -66.19 5.90 2.71
CA GLY A 27 -66.24 6.21 1.29
C GLY A 27 -65.13 5.48 0.55
N ALA A 28 -65.51 4.44 -0.20
CA ALA A 28 -64.63 3.72 -1.10
C ALA A 28 -64.22 4.62 -2.28
N GLY A 29 -62.93 4.68 -2.59
CA GLY A 29 -62.41 5.40 -3.75
C GLY A 29 -60.89 5.30 -3.78
N GLY A 30 -60.37 4.50 -4.71
CA GLY A 30 -58.97 4.13 -4.78
C GLY A 30 -58.02 5.31 -4.98
N ALA A 31 -56.98 5.34 -4.15
CA ALA A 31 -55.67 5.86 -4.50
C ALA A 31 -54.65 4.89 -3.91
N ALA A 32 -54.10 4.01 -4.75
CA ALA A 32 -52.95 3.21 -4.40
C ALA A 32 -51.76 4.16 -4.25
N LEU A 33 -51.58 4.70 -3.05
CA LEU A 33 -50.32 5.32 -2.65
C LEU A 33 -49.31 4.19 -2.57
N GLY A 34 -48.51 4.06 -3.63
CA GLY A 34 -47.37 3.18 -3.66
C GLY A 34 -46.48 3.51 -2.48
N VAL A 35 -46.52 2.66 -1.45
CA VAL A 35 -45.46 2.58 -0.47
C VAL A 35 -44.25 2.09 -1.27
N ALA A 36 -43.40 3.03 -1.68
CA ALA A 36 -42.10 2.69 -2.21
C ALA A 36 -41.47 1.73 -1.18
N PRO A 37 -41.01 0.54 -1.60
CA PRO A 37 -40.23 -0.27 -0.69
C PRO A 37 -39.02 0.59 -0.35
N ALA A 38 -38.94 1.05 0.90
CA ALA A 38 -37.70 1.51 1.45
C ALA A 38 -36.76 0.33 1.26
N ALA A 39 -35.91 0.43 0.24
CA ALA A 39 -34.84 -0.52 0.01
C ALA A 39 -34.08 -0.56 1.33
N ARG A 40 -34.25 -1.66 2.06
CA ARG A 40 -33.28 -2.02 3.08
C ARG A 40 -31.97 -2.10 2.31
N ALA A 41 -31.10 -1.12 2.55
CA ALA A 41 -29.69 -1.22 2.25
C ALA A 41 -29.19 -2.37 3.13
N ASP A 42 -29.39 -3.57 2.62
CA ASP A 42 -28.90 -4.79 3.23
C ASP A 42 -27.38 -4.79 3.07
N GLU A 43 -26.73 -5.12 4.17
CA GLU A 43 -25.31 -4.98 4.44
C GLU A 43 -24.43 -5.50 3.29
N ARG A 44 -23.68 -4.59 2.67
CA ARG A 44 -22.39 -4.94 2.07
C ARG A 44 -21.31 -4.14 2.77
N ARG A 45 -21.03 -4.43 4.05
CA ARG A 45 -19.65 -4.26 4.53
C ARG A 45 -18.82 -5.22 3.67
N GLY A 46 -18.06 -4.61 2.75
CA GLY A 46 -17.72 -5.15 1.45
C GLY A 46 -16.86 -6.41 1.47
N ALA A 47 -17.17 -7.36 0.59
CA ALA A 47 -16.15 -8.29 0.13
C ALA A 47 -15.08 -7.45 -0.57
N GLY A 48 -13.88 -7.38 0.00
CA GLY A 48 -12.74 -6.71 -0.64
C GLY A 48 -12.36 -7.39 -1.93
N PHE A 49 -11.29 -6.92 -2.58
CA PHE A 49 -10.92 -7.40 -3.89
C PHE A 49 -10.84 -8.94 -3.94
N ARG A 50 -11.85 -9.55 -4.57
CA ARG A 50 -11.99 -11.01 -4.73
C ARG A 50 -11.90 -11.82 -3.45
N GLY A 51 -12.59 -11.36 -2.40
CA GLY A 51 -12.71 -12.08 -1.15
C GLY A 51 -11.56 -11.84 -0.18
N LEU A 52 -10.63 -10.94 -0.51
CA LEU A 52 -9.75 -10.36 0.50
C LEU A 52 -10.57 -9.57 1.53
N PRO A 53 -10.19 -9.58 2.82
CA PRO A 53 -10.87 -8.78 3.84
C PRO A 53 -10.71 -7.28 3.60
N VAL A 54 -11.64 -6.47 4.09
CA VAL A 54 -11.50 -5.01 4.13
C VAL A 54 -11.46 -4.56 5.59
N PRO A 55 -10.36 -3.93 6.06
CA PRO A 55 -9.13 -3.62 5.30
C PRO A 55 -8.21 -4.84 5.09
N THR A 56 -7.63 -4.95 3.90
CA THR A 56 -6.60 -5.96 3.57
C THR A 56 -5.25 -5.56 4.17
N VAL A 57 -4.75 -6.32 5.14
CA VAL A 57 -3.36 -6.21 5.62
C VAL A 57 -2.37 -6.84 4.64
N ILE A 58 -1.46 -6.02 4.11
CA ILE A 58 -0.40 -6.41 3.17
C ILE A 58 0.95 -6.33 3.88
N ALA A 59 1.65 -7.45 3.97
CA ALA A 59 2.96 -7.54 4.61
C ALA A 59 4.04 -6.96 3.69
N HIS A 60 4.42 -5.71 3.96
CA HIS A 60 5.37 -4.94 3.17
C HIS A 60 6.78 -5.52 3.35
N ARG A 61 7.29 -6.12 2.27
CA ARG A 61 8.56 -6.86 2.23
C ARG A 61 8.61 -8.06 3.17
N GLY A 62 7.43 -8.62 3.44
CA GLY A 62 7.17 -9.61 4.49
C GLY A 62 6.96 -8.96 5.86
N ALA A 63 7.36 -9.64 6.92
CA ALA A 63 7.33 -9.14 8.30
C ALA A 63 8.59 -8.30 8.59
N SER A 64 8.81 -7.26 7.78
CA SER A 64 10.07 -6.51 7.74
C SER A 64 10.37 -5.70 9.00
N GLY A 65 9.38 -5.47 9.86
CA GLY A 65 9.56 -4.95 11.22
C GLY A 65 10.25 -5.91 12.17
N TYR A 66 10.32 -7.20 11.81
CA TYR A 66 10.81 -8.28 12.67
C TYR A 66 11.90 -9.15 12.04
N ARG A 67 12.01 -9.19 10.71
CA ARG A 67 13.03 -9.93 9.95
C ARG A 67 13.63 -9.06 8.84
N PRO A 68 14.90 -9.26 8.42
CA PRO A 68 15.45 -8.57 7.26
C PRO A 68 14.52 -8.71 6.06
N GLU A 69 14.20 -7.56 5.46
CA GLU A 69 13.23 -7.45 4.36
C GLU A 69 13.60 -8.33 3.16
N HIS A 70 12.58 -8.75 2.40
CA HIS A 70 12.72 -9.60 1.21
C HIS A 70 13.57 -10.86 1.43
N THR A 71 13.42 -11.50 2.59
CA THR A 71 13.96 -12.84 2.84
C THR A 71 12.82 -13.86 2.90
N LEU A 72 13.11 -15.12 2.60
CA LEU A 72 12.14 -16.20 2.84
C LEU A 72 11.74 -16.29 4.33
N GLY A 73 12.63 -15.90 5.25
CA GLY A 73 12.31 -15.78 6.68
C GLY A 73 11.26 -14.71 6.98
N SER A 74 11.42 -13.51 6.39
CA SER A 74 10.43 -12.42 6.51
C SER A 74 9.08 -12.80 5.89
N TYR A 75 9.09 -13.45 4.73
CA TYR A 75 7.87 -13.92 4.06
C TYR A 75 7.15 -15.01 4.84
N GLN A 76 7.89 -16.01 5.34
CA GLN A 76 7.29 -17.07 6.14
C GLN A 76 6.70 -16.52 7.43
N LEU A 77 7.40 -15.62 8.12
CA LEU A 77 6.87 -15.02 9.35
C LEU A 77 5.58 -14.24 9.10
N ALA A 78 5.52 -13.42 8.05
CA ALA A 78 4.30 -12.72 7.67
C ALA A 78 3.14 -13.68 7.37
N LEU A 79 3.42 -14.77 6.65
CA LEU A 79 2.42 -15.79 6.35
C LEU A 79 1.92 -16.50 7.63
N ASP A 80 2.84 -16.80 8.55
CA ASP A 80 2.53 -17.46 9.82
C ASP A 80 1.72 -16.56 10.76
N MET A 81 1.98 -15.23 10.73
CA MET A 81 1.15 -14.23 11.43
C MET A 81 -0.26 -14.10 10.83
N GLY A 82 -0.46 -14.56 9.59
CA GLY A 82 -1.75 -14.52 8.92
C GLY A 82 -1.96 -13.33 7.99
N ALA A 83 -0.89 -12.66 7.54
CA ALA A 83 -0.99 -11.59 6.56
C ALA A 83 -1.83 -12.03 5.35
N HIS A 84 -2.70 -11.15 4.86
CA HIS A 84 -3.59 -11.50 3.76
C HIS A 84 -2.83 -11.58 2.43
N VAL A 85 -1.87 -10.66 2.23
CA VAL A 85 -1.03 -10.54 1.04
C VAL A 85 0.42 -10.29 1.47
N ILE A 86 1.40 -10.79 0.69
CA ILE A 86 2.83 -10.64 0.98
C ILE A 86 3.53 -9.98 -0.21
N GLU A 87 4.30 -8.93 0.03
CA GLU A 87 4.86 -8.05 -1.02
C GLU A 87 6.28 -8.47 -1.47
N GLN A 88 6.58 -8.28 -2.76
CA GLN A 88 7.89 -8.52 -3.39
C GLN A 88 8.28 -7.35 -4.30
N ASP A 89 9.44 -6.76 -4.07
CA ASP A 89 10.07 -5.78 -4.95
C ASP A 89 11.05 -6.46 -5.89
N LEU A 90 11.00 -6.17 -7.19
CA LEU A 90 11.83 -6.85 -8.19
C LEU A 90 12.87 -5.95 -8.82
N VAL A 91 14.11 -6.45 -8.82
CA VAL A 91 15.23 -5.95 -9.62
C VAL A 91 15.90 -7.13 -10.36
N PRO A 92 16.50 -6.90 -11.54
CA PRO A 92 17.19 -7.95 -12.28
C PRO A 92 18.65 -8.13 -11.82
N THR A 93 19.16 -9.35 -11.98
CA THR A 93 20.59 -9.66 -12.01
C THR A 93 21.20 -9.41 -13.39
N LYS A 94 22.53 -9.43 -13.50
CA LYS A 94 23.27 -9.31 -14.76
C LYS A 94 22.85 -10.32 -15.82
N ASP A 95 22.58 -11.55 -15.40
CA ASP A 95 22.12 -12.66 -16.23
C ASP A 95 20.58 -12.73 -16.35
N GLY A 96 19.88 -11.70 -15.87
CA GLY A 96 18.46 -11.45 -16.16
C GLY A 96 17.47 -12.23 -15.29
N HIS A 97 17.89 -12.78 -14.16
CA HIS A 97 16.99 -13.33 -13.16
C HIS A 97 16.35 -12.20 -12.35
N LEU A 98 15.07 -12.35 -12.00
CA LEU A 98 14.38 -11.40 -11.12
C LEU A 98 14.59 -11.82 -9.66
N VAL A 99 15.14 -10.92 -8.86
CA VAL A 99 15.40 -11.12 -7.44
C VAL A 99 14.59 -10.15 -6.60
N CYS A 100 14.21 -10.59 -5.40
CA CYS A 100 13.40 -9.82 -4.49
C CYS A 100 14.29 -8.88 -3.65
N ARG A 101 14.30 -7.60 -3.99
CA ARG A 101 15.03 -6.52 -3.32
C ARG A 101 14.37 -5.17 -3.63
N HIS A 102 14.25 -4.32 -2.62
CA HIS A 102 13.62 -3.00 -2.78
C HIS A 102 14.40 -2.03 -3.67
N GLU A 103 15.73 -2.08 -3.62
CA GLU A 103 16.61 -1.26 -4.46
C GLU A 103 17.61 -2.19 -5.16
N ASN A 104 18.12 -1.74 -6.31
CA ASN A 104 19.19 -2.46 -6.98
C ASN A 104 20.54 -2.24 -6.32
N ASP A 105 20.73 -1.12 -5.62
CA ASP A 105 21.85 -0.94 -4.69
C ASP A 105 21.69 -1.87 -3.46
N ILE A 106 22.55 -2.87 -3.36
CA ILE A 106 22.56 -3.86 -2.28
C ILE A 106 23.52 -3.51 -1.14
N THR A 107 24.22 -2.38 -1.20
CA THR A 107 25.24 -1.97 -0.22
C THR A 107 24.76 -2.01 1.22
N GLY A 108 23.55 -1.50 1.47
CA GLY A 108 22.99 -1.38 2.81
C GLY A 108 22.13 -2.56 3.25
N THR A 109 21.96 -3.58 2.40
CA THR A 109 20.94 -4.63 2.62
C THR A 109 21.46 -6.05 2.43
N THR A 110 22.75 -6.18 2.13
CA THR A 110 23.50 -7.43 2.14
C THR A 110 24.85 -7.25 2.82
N ASP A 111 25.59 -8.34 2.98
CA ASP A 111 26.98 -8.38 3.42
C ASP A 111 28.00 -8.12 2.29
N VAL A 112 27.60 -7.62 1.11
CA VAL A 112 28.49 -7.46 -0.06
C VAL A 112 29.79 -6.70 0.22
N ALA A 113 29.77 -5.74 1.15
CA ALA A 113 30.95 -4.98 1.53
C ALA A 113 32.00 -5.81 2.29
N ASP A 114 31.58 -6.94 2.89
CA ASP A 114 32.41 -7.86 3.65
C ASP A 114 33.05 -8.94 2.74
N HIS A 115 32.78 -8.91 1.42
CA HIS A 115 33.32 -9.85 0.41
C HIS A 115 34.45 -9.21 -0.43
N PRO A 116 35.73 -9.50 -0.14
CA PRO A 116 36.87 -8.88 -0.85
C PRO A 116 36.88 -9.13 -2.36
N GLU A 117 36.38 -10.29 -2.81
CA GLU A 117 36.25 -10.66 -4.22
C GLU A 117 35.32 -9.71 -4.99
N PHE A 118 34.41 -9.02 -4.30
CA PHE A 118 33.49 -8.06 -4.90
C PHE A 118 33.89 -6.60 -4.67
N ALA A 119 35.00 -6.31 -3.98
CA ALA A 119 35.43 -4.94 -3.70
C ALA A 119 35.56 -4.09 -4.98
N GLY A 120 36.07 -4.69 -6.08
CA GLY A 120 36.22 -4.03 -7.38
C GLY A 120 34.91 -3.81 -8.16
N ARG A 121 33.76 -4.30 -7.66
CA ARG A 121 32.44 -4.08 -8.26
C ARG A 121 31.76 -2.80 -7.75
N LYS A 122 32.29 -2.18 -6.70
CA LYS A 122 31.75 -0.92 -6.18
C LYS A 122 31.89 0.16 -7.24
N THR A 123 30.78 0.80 -7.61
CA THR A 123 30.74 1.80 -8.69
C THR A 123 29.72 2.90 -8.38
N THR A 124 29.69 3.93 -9.22
CA THR A 124 28.68 5.00 -9.16
C THR A 124 27.75 4.88 -10.35
N LYS A 125 26.43 4.89 -10.12
CA LYS A 125 25.39 4.84 -11.15
C LYS A 125 24.36 5.93 -10.94
N SER A 126 23.82 6.45 -12.04
CA SER A 126 22.62 7.29 -12.01
C SER A 126 21.41 6.40 -12.24
N VAL A 127 20.56 6.26 -11.22
CA VAL A 127 19.28 5.55 -11.29
C VAL A 127 18.20 6.59 -11.04
N ASP A 128 17.29 6.72 -11.99
CA ASP A 128 16.20 7.69 -11.96
C ASP A 128 16.65 9.13 -11.65
N GLY A 129 17.76 9.55 -12.25
CA GLY A 129 18.34 10.88 -12.09
C GLY A 129 19.09 11.11 -10.77
N VAL A 130 19.16 10.10 -9.91
CA VAL A 130 19.87 10.15 -8.62
C VAL A 130 21.15 9.32 -8.71
N SER A 131 22.27 9.90 -8.26
CA SER A 131 23.56 9.21 -8.24
C SER A 131 23.74 8.40 -6.95
N TYR A 132 23.98 7.10 -7.09
CA TYR A 132 24.27 6.17 -6.02
C TYR A 132 25.69 5.63 -6.17
N THR A 133 26.39 5.41 -5.05
CA THR A 133 27.70 4.75 -5.05
C THR A 133 27.64 3.50 -4.18
N GLY A 134 27.76 2.33 -4.81
CA GLY A 134 27.47 1.08 -4.14
C GLY A 134 27.74 -0.14 -5.02
N TRP A 135 27.12 -1.26 -4.65
CA TRP A 135 27.10 -2.50 -5.42
C TRP A 135 25.69 -2.73 -5.92
N PHE A 136 25.53 -3.05 -7.21
CA PHE A 136 24.22 -3.09 -7.82
C PHE A 136 23.88 -4.47 -8.36
N THR A 137 22.65 -4.96 -8.19
CA THR A 137 22.25 -6.32 -8.58
C THR A 137 22.55 -6.64 -10.04
N GLU A 138 22.44 -5.67 -10.94
CA GLU A 138 22.72 -5.85 -12.36
C GLU A 138 24.22 -6.01 -12.70
N ASP A 139 25.12 -5.86 -11.73
CA ASP A 139 26.55 -6.15 -11.89
C ASP A 139 26.93 -7.58 -11.46
N PHE A 140 26.00 -8.33 -10.86
CA PHE A 140 26.19 -9.68 -10.35
C PHE A 140 25.36 -10.68 -11.14
N THR A 141 25.94 -11.84 -11.48
CA THR A 141 25.15 -13.02 -11.88
C THR A 141 24.32 -13.52 -10.70
N LEU A 142 23.28 -14.30 -10.96
CA LEU A 142 22.51 -14.91 -9.89
C LEU A 142 23.40 -15.80 -8.99
N ALA A 143 24.33 -16.54 -9.59
CA ALA A 143 25.24 -17.41 -8.84
C ALA A 143 26.13 -16.61 -7.86
N GLU A 144 26.66 -15.47 -8.28
CA GLU A 144 27.42 -14.57 -7.39
C GLU A 144 26.49 -13.95 -6.32
N LEU A 145 25.31 -13.46 -6.70
CA LEU A 145 24.39 -12.84 -5.73
C LEU A 145 23.96 -13.83 -4.63
N LYS A 146 23.83 -15.12 -4.96
CA LYS A 146 23.47 -16.18 -4.01
C LYS A 146 24.54 -16.50 -2.98
N THR A 147 25.78 -16.02 -3.15
CA THR A 147 26.81 -16.15 -2.10
C THR A 147 26.65 -15.12 -0.99
N LEU A 148 25.89 -14.04 -1.24
CA LEU A 148 25.67 -12.96 -0.28
C LEU A 148 24.55 -13.33 0.71
N ARG A 149 24.51 -12.62 1.84
CA ARG A 149 23.46 -12.73 2.85
C ARG A 149 22.79 -11.40 3.11
N ALA A 150 21.47 -11.44 3.27
CA ALA A 150 20.65 -10.27 3.56
C ALA A 150 20.87 -9.75 4.99
N LYS A 151 20.72 -8.43 5.15
CA LYS A 151 20.86 -7.70 6.42
C LYS A 151 19.74 -6.69 6.61
N GLU A 152 19.51 -6.27 7.86
CA GLU A 152 18.59 -5.19 8.19
C GLU A 152 19.04 -3.87 7.54
N ARG A 153 18.11 -3.18 6.85
CA ARG A 153 18.36 -1.94 6.10
C ARG A 153 18.41 -0.67 6.97
N ILE A 154 17.79 -0.68 8.14
CA ILE A 154 17.71 0.43 9.09
C ILE A 154 18.13 0.00 10.50
N PRO A 155 19.36 -0.49 10.69
CA PRO A 155 19.80 -1.11 11.95
C PRO A 155 19.75 -0.16 13.15
N GLY A 156 19.85 1.16 12.92
CA GLY A 156 19.68 2.17 13.98
C GLY A 156 18.24 2.31 14.49
N THR A 157 17.24 1.91 13.71
CA THR A 157 15.83 1.88 14.13
C THR A 157 15.41 0.48 14.55
N ARG A 158 15.92 -0.56 13.89
CA ARG A 158 15.53 -1.97 14.08
C ARG A 158 16.68 -2.82 14.60
N GLN A 159 17.25 -2.42 15.75
CA GLN A 159 18.37 -3.15 16.34
C GLN A 159 18.03 -4.61 16.62
N GLU A 160 16.82 -4.92 17.08
CA GLU A 160 16.38 -6.30 17.30
C GLU A 160 16.41 -7.14 16.01
N ASN A 161 16.24 -6.50 14.86
CA ASN A 161 16.21 -7.19 13.58
C ASN A 161 17.63 -7.57 13.10
N THR A 162 18.67 -6.86 13.56
CA THR A 162 20.06 -7.19 13.23
C THR A 162 20.51 -8.52 13.81
N LEU A 163 19.75 -9.08 14.78
CA LEU A 163 19.97 -10.44 15.28
C LEU A 163 19.88 -11.50 14.18
N TYR A 164 19.20 -11.19 13.08
CA TYR A 164 19.01 -12.11 11.97
C TYR A 164 19.82 -11.77 10.72
N ASP A 165 20.76 -10.82 10.81
CA ASP A 165 21.71 -10.54 9.73
C ASP A 165 22.48 -11.82 9.38
N GLY A 166 22.69 -12.07 8.08
CA GLY A 166 23.48 -13.21 7.63
C GLY A 166 22.70 -14.53 7.50
N HIS A 167 21.45 -14.60 7.97
CA HIS A 167 20.70 -15.87 8.01
C HIS A 167 20.10 -16.33 6.69
N TRP A 168 19.78 -15.41 5.77
CA TRP A 168 19.12 -15.73 4.52
C TRP A 168 19.83 -15.16 3.30
N GLU A 169 19.72 -15.88 2.19
CA GLU A 169 20.07 -15.41 0.86
C GLU A 169 19.03 -14.43 0.31
N VAL A 170 19.42 -13.67 -0.72
CA VAL A 170 18.48 -12.93 -1.56
C VAL A 170 17.64 -13.94 -2.38
N PRO A 171 16.30 -13.96 -2.24
CA PRO A 171 15.47 -14.87 -3.00
C PRO A 171 15.23 -14.35 -4.42
N THR A 172 15.14 -15.27 -5.37
CA THR A 172 14.56 -15.02 -6.70
C THR A 172 13.05 -15.00 -6.62
N LEU A 173 12.39 -14.32 -7.56
CA LEU A 173 10.95 -14.42 -7.69
C LEU A 173 10.49 -15.86 -7.92
N GLU A 174 11.26 -16.65 -8.68
CA GLU A 174 10.93 -18.06 -8.93
C GLU A 174 10.90 -18.89 -7.64
N GLU A 175 11.86 -18.70 -6.74
CA GLU A 175 11.84 -19.34 -5.42
C GLU A 175 10.64 -18.90 -4.58
N VAL A 176 10.25 -17.63 -4.64
CA VAL A 176 9.05 -17.12 -3.96
C VAL A 176 7.78 -17.73 -4.55
N LEU A 177 7.67 -17.86 -5.87
CA LEU A 177 6.53 -18.52 -6.53
C LEU A 177 6.42 -19.99 -6.13
N GLN A 178 7.55 -20.71 -6.08
CA GLN A 178 7.59 -22.09 -5.59
C GLN A 178 7.22 -22.19 -4.11
N TRP A 179 7.70 -21.26 -3.28
CA TRP A 179 7.34 -21.17 -1.87
C TRP A 179 5.84 -20.94 -1.69
N ALA A 180 5.26 -19.98 -2.41
CA ALA A 180 3.84 -19.67 -2.37
C ALA A 180 2.97 -20.87 -2.79
N GLU A 181 3.37 -21.63 -3.80
CA GLU A 181 2.66 -22.84 -4.21
C GLU A 181 2.75 -23.95 -3.16
N ARG A 182 3.93 -24.17 -2.55
CA ARG A 182 4.11 -25.17 -1.48
C ARG A 182 3.28 -24.82 -0.24
N GLU A 183 3.38 -23.59 0.23
CA GLU A 183 2.64 -23.13 1.41
C GLU A 183 1.14 -23.08 1.13
N GLY A 184 0.73 -22.71 -0.08
CA GLY A 184 -0.68 -22.72 -0.45
C GLY A 184 -1.29 -24.12 -0.46
N ARG A 185 -0.56 -25.10 -0.98
CA ARG A 185 -0.94 -26.53 -0.90
C ARG A 185 -1.04 -27.01 0.55
N LYS A 186 -0.05 -26.67 1.38
CA LYS A 186 -0.02 -27.04 2.81
C LYS A 186 -1.20 -26.46 3.60
N ARG A 187 -1.63 -25.24 3.27
CA ARG A 187 -2.68 -24.51 3.97
C ARG A 187 -4.07 -24.69 3.35
N GLY A 188 -4.17 -25.35 2.19
CA GLY A 188 -5.44 -25.52 1.46
C GLY A 188 -6.01 -24.22 0.91
N ARG A 189 -5.19 -23.17 0.75
CA ARG A 189 -5.60 -21.87 0.18
C ARG A 189 -4.45 -21.24 -0.58
N GLU A 190 -4.75 -20.48 -1.63
CA GLU A 190 -3.70 -19.76 -2.37
C GLU A 190 -3.05 -18.67 -1.51
N ILE A 191 -1.74 -18.46 -1.71
CA ILE A 191 -1.00 -17.36 -1.08
C ILE A 191 -1.06 -16.15 -2.00
N TRP A 192 -1.56 -15.02 -1.48
CA TRP A 192 -1.61 -13.77 -2.24
C TRP A 192 -0.27 -13.05 -2.22
N LEU A 193 0.15 -12.56 -3.39
CA LEU A 193 1.39 -11.83 -3.59
C LEU A 193 1.11 -10.39 -4.08
N HIS A 194 1.98 -9.44 -3.75
CA HIS A 194 1.93 -8.07 -4.28
C HIS A 194 3.30 -7.74 -4.88
N ILE A 195 3.42 -7.79 -6.21
CA ILE A 195 4.72 -7.84 -6.89
C ILE A 195 5.01 -6.50 -7.56
N GLU A 196 6.04 -5.80 -7.11
CA GLU A 196 6.49 -4.52 -7.63
C GLU A 196 7.63 -4.67 -8.65
N THR A 197 7.57 -3.91 -9.76
CA THR A 197 8.74 -3.68 -10.62
C THR A 197 9.47 -2.41 -10.21
N LYS A 198 10.75 -2.49 -9.84
CA LYS A 198 11.58 -1.32 -9.49
C LYS A 198 12.30 -0.76 -10.72
N HIS A 199 12.32 0.56 -10.86
CA HIS A 199 13.04 1.30 -11.91
C HIS A 199 12.90 0.74 -13.35
N PRO A 200 11.70 0.36 -13.82
CA PRO A 200 11.58 -0.30 -15.11
C PRO A 200 12.13 0.53 -16.28
N THR A 201 12.05 1.86 -16.27
CA THR A 201 12.68 2.67 -17.33
C THR A 201 14.21 2.53 -17.33
N TYR A 202 14.85 2.63 -16.16
CA TYR A 202 16.29 2.42 -16.02
C TYR A 202 16.71 1.04 -16.55
N PHE A 203 16.05 -0.02 -16.09
CA PHE A 203 16.42 -1.39 -16.47
C PHE A 203 16.18 -1.70 -17.94
N ARG A 204 15.12 -1.15 -18.56
CA ARG A 204 14.93 -1.23 -20.01
C ARG A 204 16.08 -0.55 -20.75
N GLY A 205 16.53 0.62 -20.28
CA GLY A 205 17.63 1.37 -20.87
C GLY A 205 18.95 0.61 -20.94
N ILE A 206 19.17 -0.33 -20.02
CA ILE A 206 20.38 -1.18 -19.98
C ILE A 206 20.15 -2.62 -20.46
N GLY A 207 18.99 -2.91 -21.08
CA GLY A 207 18.69 -4.23 -21.65
C GLY A 207 18.23 -5.31 -20.65
N LEU A 208 17.86 -4.91 -19.43
CA LEU A 208 17.42 -5.79 -18.34
C LEU A 208 15.95 -5.57 -17.93
N GLY A 209 15.09 -5.14 -18.87
CA GLY A 209 13.66 -4.89 -18.61
C GLY A 209 12.94 -6.02 -17.89
N LEU A 210 12.06 -5.67 -16.95
CA LEU A 210 11.47 -6.60 -15.98
C LEU A 210 10.17 -7.24 -16.46
N GLU A 211 9.36 -6.50 -17.22
CA GLU A 211 7.95 -6.81 -17.46
C GLU A 211 7.75 -8.13 -18.22
N GLU A 212 8.50 -8.36 -19.30
CA GLU A 212 8.46 -9.62 -20.04
C GLU A 212 8.95 -10.82 -19.22
N ARG A 213 9.97 -10.60 -18.37
CA ARG A 213 10.53 -11.64 -17.51
C ARG A 213 9.53 -12.04 -16.43
N LEU A 214 8.90 -11.03 -15.82
CA LEU A 214 7.85 -11.21 -14.84
C LEU A 214 6.66 -11.95 -15.47
N ALA A 215 6.16 -11.47 -16.61
CA ALA A 215 5.05 -12.12 -17.32
C ALA A 215 5.36 -13.58 -17.68
N LYS A 216 6.59 -13.88 -18.12
CA LYS A 216 7.03 -15.26 -18.41
C LYS A 216 6.98 -16.15 -17.16
N LEU A 217 7.48 -15.67 -16.02
CA LEU A 217 7.43 -16.41 -14.75
C LEU A 217 5.98 -16.60 -14.27
N LEU A 218 5.15 -15.55 -14.30
CA LEU A 218 3.74 -15.67 -13.94
C LEU A 218 2.99 -16.65 -14.83
N ARG A 219 3.31 -16.71 -16.13
CA ARG A 219 2.76 -17.72 -17.05
C ARG A 219 3.19 -19.13 -16.68
N LYS A 220 4.48 -19.34 -16.40
CA LYS A 220 5.04 -20.62 -15.95
C LYS A 220 4.36 -21.15 -14.69
N TYR A 221 4.02 -20.27 -13.74
CA TYR A 221 3.41 -20.63 -12.46
C TYR A 221 1.88 -20.43 -12.41
N GLY A 222 1.22 -20.16 -13.54
CA GLY A 222 -0.25 -20.03 -13.60
C GLY A 222 -0.84 -18.76 -12.96
N ARG A 223 -0.01 -17.74 -12.67
CA ARG A 223 -0.34 -16.52 -11.92
C ARG A 223 -0.52 -15.25 -12.79
N HIS A 224 -0.85 -15.44 -14.06
CA HIS A 224 -0.94 -14.37 -15.07
C HIS A 224 -2.38 -14.03 -15.49
N LYS A 225 -3.36 -14.75 -14.96
CA LYS A 225 -4.78 -14.63 -15.34
C LYS A 225 -5.51 -13.60 -14.51
N LYS A 226 -6.67 -13.18 -15.00
CA LYS A 226 -7.58 -12.25 -14.33
C LYS A 226 -7.69 -12.57 -12.86
N HIS A 227 -8.06 -13.79 -12.49
CA HIS A 227 -8.32 -14.22 -11.10
C HIS A 227 -7.10 -14.71 -10.30
N SER A 228 -5.88 -14.49 -10.78
CA SER A 228 -4.68 -14.95 -10.06
C SER A 228 -4.57 -14.25 -8.70
N PRO A 229 -4.05 -14.93 -7.67
CA PRO A 229 -3.88 -14.36 -6.33
C PRO A 229 -2.68 -13.42 -6.26
N ASN A 230 -2.54 -12.47 -7.17
CA ASN A 230 -1.49 -11.46 -7.08
C ASN A 230 -1.92 -10.12 -7.64
N PHE A 231 -1.36 -9.07 -7.07
CA PHE A 231 -1.33 -7.74 -7.67
C PHE A 231 0.04 -7.50 -8.26
N LEU A 232 0.10 -6.78 -9.38
CA LEU A 232 1.35 -6.25 -9.93
C LEU A 232 1.34 -4.74 -9.80
N GLN A 233 2.44 -4.16 -9.32
CA GLN A 233 2.53 -2.73 -9.03
C GLN A 233 3.82 -2.08 -9.53
N SER A 234 3.78 -0.77 -9.69
CA SER A 234 4.93 0.03 -10.14
C SER A 234 4.66 1.51 -9.92
N PHE A 235 5.71 2.28 -9.64
CA PHE A 235 5.67 3.74 -9.65
C PHE A 235 5.66 4.34 -11.05
N GLU A 236 5.99 3.56 -12.07
CA GLU A 236 6.04 4.00 -13.46
C GLU A 236 4.80 3.49 -14.22
N PRO A 237 3.82 4.35 -14.54
CA PRO A 237 2.60 3.96 -15.24
C PRO A 237 2.84 3.20 -16.55
N SER A 238 3.86 3.54 -17.32
CA SER A 238 4.23 2.84 -18.56
C SER A 238 4.57 1.37 -18.34
N SER A 239 5.09 1.02 -17.16
CA SER A 239 5.35 -0.37 -16.78
C SER A 239 4.04 -1.12 -16.55
N ILE A 240 3.07 -0.49 -15.90
CA ILE A 240 1.74 -1.05 -15.69
C ILE A 240 0.99 -1.21 -17.01
N GLU A 241 0.99 -0.20 -17.88
CA GLU A 241 0.40 -0.28 -19.22
C GLU A 241 1.04 -1.40 -20.07
N ARG A 242 2.35 -1.63 -19.90
CA ARG A 242 3.06 -2.75 -20.55
C ARG A 242 2.63 -4.09 -19.98
N LEU A 243 2.55 -4.23 -18.66
CA LEU A 243 2.05 -5.45 -18.01
C LEU A 243 0.60 -5.77 -18.39
N ASN A 244 -0.26 -4.77 -18.55
CA ASN A 244 -1.65 -4.92 -19.01
C ASN A 244 -1.76 -5.57 -20.41
N LYS A 245 -0.71 -5.46 -21.24
CA LYS A 245 -0.64 -6.12 -22.55
C LYS A 245 -0.07 -7.55 -22.45
N LEU A 246 0.61 -7.88 -21.36
CA LEU A 246 1.36 -9.12 -21.18
C LEU A 246 0.65 -10.14 -20.30
N VAL A 247 -0.20 -9.71 -19.37
CA VAL A 247 -0.94 -10.56 -18.42
C VAL A 247 -2.29 -9.93 -18.09
N ASP A 248 -3.23 -10.73 -17.59
CA ASP A 248 -4.55 -10.26 -17.13
C ASP A 248 -4.60 -10.03 -15.61
N ALA A 249 -3.48 -10.26 -14.90
CA ALA A 249 -3.41 -10.16 -13.45
C ALA A 249 -3.75 -8.73 -12.97
N PRO A 250 -4.36 -8.56 -11.79
CA PRO A 250 -4.68 -7.26 -11.21
C PRO A 250 -3.48 -6.31 -11.16
N LEU A 251 -3.69 -5.08 -11.61
CA LEU A 251 -2.65 -4.05 -11.74
C LEU A 251 -2.89 -2.87 -10.80
N VAL A 252 -1.82 -2.31 -10.24
CA VAL A 252 -1.85 -1.20 -9.27
C VAL A 252 -0.81 -0.16 -9.65
N VAL A 253 -1.20 1.13 -9.70
CA VAL A 253 -0.25 2.23 -9.88
C VAL A 253 0.18 2.78 -8.51
N LEU A 254 1.48 2.81 -8.25
CA LEU A 254 2.03 3.40 -7.02
C LEU A 254 2.19 4.91 -7.17
N LEU A 255 1.84 5.65 -6.12
CA LEU A 255 1.86 7.11 -6.09
C LEU A 255 2.68 7.58 -4.89
N SER A 256 3.71 8.39 -5.16
CA SER A 256 4.64 8.89 -4.14
C SER A 256 4.12 10.21 -3.51
N SER A 257 4.94 11.23 -3.34
CA SER A 257 4.50 12.54 -2.86
C SER A 257 3.82 13.34 -3.98
N ALA A 258 2.90 14.24 -3.64
CA ALA A 258 2.15 15.03 -4.64
C ALA A 258 3.06 15.81 -5.61
N ALA A 259 4.18 16.33 -5.13
CA ALA A 259 5.14 17.08 -5.94
C ALA A 259 6.08 16.19 -6.78
N SER A 260 6.08 14.87 -6.55
CA SER A 260 6.88 13.94 -7.33
C SER A 260 6.29 13.73 -8.72
N ARG A 261 7.15 13.30 -9.64
CA ARG A 261 6.78 12.89 -11.00
C ARG A 261 7.31 11.48 -11.23
N PRO A 262 6.48 10.53 -11.73
CA PRO A 262 6.95 9.22 -12.16
C PRO A 262 8.17 9.33 -13.08
N TRP A 263 9.14 8.44 -12.92
CA TRP A 263 10.40 8.58 -13.66
C TRP A 263 10.24 8.42 -15.18
N ASP A 264 9.34 7.54 -15.62
CA ASP A 264 8.98 7.41 -17.02
C ASP A 264 8.35 8.68 -17.60
N PHE A 265 7.64 9.48 -16.80
CA PHE A 265 7.14 10.79 -17.21
C PHE A 265 8.27 11.81 -17.35
N VAL A 266 9.28 11.75 -16.47
CA VAL A 266 10.48 12.59 -16.61
C VAL A 266 11.18 12.30 -17.94
N GLU A 267 11.45 11.03 -18.23
CA GLU A 267 12.14 10.59 -19.45
C GLU A 267 11.32 10.88 -20.72
N ALA A 268 9.99 10.75 -20.65
CA ALA A 268 9.09 11.07 -21.77
C ALA A 268 8.80 12.57 -21.94
N GLY A 269 9.24 13.43 -21.01
CA GLY A 269 8.92 14.86 -21.01
C GLY A 269 7.46 15.18 -20.67
N ASP A 270 6.74 14.25 -20.05
CA ASP A 270 5.37 14.47 -19.57
C ASP A 270 5.39 15.41 -18.33
N PRO A 271 4.62 16.51 -18.31
CA PRO A 271 4.64 17.46 -17.21
C PRO A 271 3.83 17.01 -15.99
N ARG A 272 2.98 15.99 -16.10
CA ARG A 272 2.08 15.57 -15.03
C ARG A 272 2.85 15.14 -13.78
N THR A 273 2.36 15.56 -12.63
CA THR A 273 2.86 15.16 -11.32
C THR A 273 1.89 14.19 -10.65
N VAL A 274 2.29 13.58 -9.54
CA VAL A 274 1.36 12.80 -8.72
C VAL A 274 0.17 13.65 -8.25
N ALA A 275 0.33 14.95 -8.02
CA ALA A 275 -0.77 15.86 -7.71
C ALA A 275 -1.83 15.93 -8.82
N ASP A 276 -1.47 15.63 -10.07
CA ASP A 276 -2.40 15.54 -11.19
C ASP A 276 -3.01 14.14 -11.29
N LEU A 277 -2.24 13.09 -10.96
CA LEU A 277 -2.69 11.70 -10.99
C LEU A 277 -3.72 11.36 -9.90
N VAL A 278 -3.71 12.08 -8.77
CA VAL A 278 -4.67 11.87 -7.66
C VAL A 278 -5.98 12.67 -7.82
N LYS A 279 -6.15 13.42 -8.91
CA LYS A 279 -7.41 14.11 -9.25
C LYS A 279 -8.33 13.17 -10.05
N PRO A 280 -9.65 13.44 -10.11
CA PRO A 280 -10.60 12.59 -10.85
C PRO A 280 -10.15 12.23 -12.27
N GLU A 281 -9.63 13.18 -13.05
CA GLU A 281 -9.19 12.91 -14.43
C GLU A 281 -7.96 11.99 -14.49
N GLY A 282 -7.05 12.11 -13.51
CA GLY A 282 -5.90 11.23 -13.37
C GLY A 282 -6.29 9.82 -12.95
N LEU A 283 -7.29 9.71 -12.06
CA LEU A 283 -7.82 8.43 -11.59
C LEU A 283 -8.61 7.70 -12.68
N GLU A 284 -9.45 8.41 -13.45
CA GLU A 284 -10.14 7.85 -14.63
C GLU A 284 -9.12 7.30 -15.65
N TRP A 285 -8.04 8.06 -15.89
CA TRP A 285 -6.95 7.60 -16.76
C TRP A 285 -6.29 6.32 -16.23
N ILE A 286 -5.96 6.25 -14.93
CA ILE A 286 -5.40 5.05 -14.31
C ILE A 286 -6.38 3.86 -14.40
N ALA A 287 -7.67 4.08 -14.16
CA ALA A 287 -8.71 3.06 -14.20
C ALA A 287 -8.89 2.43 -15.59
N SER A 288 -8.44 3.11 -16.66
CA SER A 288 -8.46 2.55 -18.02
C SER A 288 -7.54 1.34 -18.21
N TYR A 289 -6.54 1.15 -17.35
CA TYR A 289 -5.58 0.05 -17.45
C TYR A 289 -5.23 -0.63 -16.11
N ALA A 290 -5.57 -0.06 -14.95
CA ALA A 290 -5.30 -0.61 -13.64
C ALA A 290 -6.59 -0.87 -12.84
N GLN A 291 -6.48 -1.67 -11.77
CA GLN A 291 -7.58 -1.99 -10.87
C GLN A 291 -7.43 -1.34 -9.50
N GLY A 292 -6.30 -0.67 -9.23
CA GLY A 292 -6.09 0.04 -7.98
C GLY A 292 -4.95 1.04 -8.04
N ILE A 293 -4.82 1.77 -6.94
CA ILE A 293 -3.68 2.63 -6.65
C ILE A 293 -3.10 2.31 -5.26
N GLY A 294 -1.79 2.45 -5.14
CA GLY A 294 -1.10 2.42 -3.85
C GLY A 294 -0.46 3.78 -3.58
N PRO A 295 -1.14 4.70 -2.89
CA PRO A 295 -0.56 6.00 -2.56
C PRO A 295 0.24 5.98 -1.26
N THR A 296 1.12 6.97 -1.05
CA THR A 296 1.61 7.23 0.32
C THR A 296 0.46 7.59 1.25
N LEU A 297 0.57 7.25 2.54
CA LEU A 297 -0.41 7.64 3.56
C LEU A 297 -0.65 9.16 3.61
N ASP A 298 0.38 9.96 3.31
CA ASP A 298 0.31 11.42 3.33
C ASP A 298 -0.49 12.01 2.14
N LEU A 299 -0.72 11.25 1.06
CA LEU A 299 -1.67 11.66 0.00
C LEU A 299 -3.13 11.52 0.44
N ILE A 300 -3.40 10.66 1.44
CA ILE A 300 -4.74 10.44 1.98
C ILE A 300 -5.01 11.42 3.10
N ILE A 301 -4.11 11.50 4.07
CA ILE A 301 -4.19 12.47 5.18
C ILE A 301 -2.85 13.20 5.27
N PRO A 302 -2.72 14.42 4.73
CA PRO A 302 -1.48 15.17 4.75
C PRO A 302 -1.05 15.50 6.17
N ARG A 303 0.25 15.68 6.36
CA ARG A 303 0.82 16.17 7.63
C ARG A 303 1.08 17.67 7.57
N ASP A 304 0.86 18.35 8.68
CA ASP A 304 1.28 19.74 8.84
C ASP A 304 2.79 19.85 9.16
N ALA A 305 3.29 21.08 9.28
CA ALA A 305 4.70 21.34 9.59
C ALA A 305 5.15 20.82 10.98
N SER A 306 4.20 20.51 11.88
CA SER A 306 4.49 19.88 13.18
C SER A 306 4.51 18.35 13.11
N GLY A 307 4.20 17.78 11.94
CA GLY A 307 4.12 16.34 11.71
C GLY A 307 2.81 15.71 12.16
N LYS A 308 1.78 16.53 12.45
CA LYS A 308 0.45 16.04 12.82
C LYS A 308 -0.42 15.82 11.60
N LEU A 309 -1.35 14.86 11.67
CA LEU A 309 -2.33 14.66 10.60
C LEU A 309 -3.25 15.87 10.48
N THR A 310 -3.59 16.20 9.24
CA THR A 310 -4.58 17.23 8.90
C THR A 310 -5.91 16.58 8.52
N GLN A 311 -6.72 17.25 7.69
CA GLN A 311 -7.98 16.68 7.21
C GLN A 311 -7.72 15.70 6.06
N PRO A 312 -8.47 14.58 5.98
CA PRO A 312 -8.40 13.69 4.82
C PRO A 312 -8.67 14.43 3.51
N THR A 313 -7.94 14.06 2.46
CA THR A 313 -8.22 14.49 1.08
C THR A 313 -9.44 13.76 0.52
N THR A 314 -9.84 14.10 -0.70
CA THR A 314 -10.92 13.38 -1.39
C THR A 314 -10.46 12.11 -2.09
N LEU A 315 -9.16 11.77 -2.04
CA LEU A 315 -8.55 10.70 -2.84
C LEU A 315 -9.24 9.34 -2.69
N VAL A 316 -9.58 8.93 -1.46
CA VAL A 316 -10.25 7.62 -1.24
C VAL A 316 -11.59 7.58 -1.98
N ARG A 317 -12.42 8.61 -1.77
CA ARG A 317 -13.73 8.75 -2.42
C ARG A 317 -13.60 8.79 -3.94
N ASP A 318 -12.67 9.59 -4.46
CA ASP A 318 -12.52 9.80 -5.90
C ASP A 318 -11.99 8.53 -6.58
N ALA A 319 -11.08 7.78 -5.94
CA ALA A 319 -10.60 6.51 -6.47
C ALA A 319 -11.71 5.44 -6.48
N HIS A 320 -12.52 5.37 -5.43
CA HIS A 320 -13.67 4.47 -5.37
C HIS A 320 -14.74 4.80 -6.41
N ALA A 321 -14.92 6.08 -6.76
CA ALA A 321 -15.83 6.49 -7.84
C ALA A 321 -15.41 5.91 -9.21
N GLU A 322 -14.10 5.74 -9.43
CA GLU A 322 -13.52 5.10 -10.62
C GLU A 322 -13.38 3.57 -10.48
N GLY A 323 -13.83 2.98 -9.37
CA GLY A 323 -13.74 1.54 -9.11
C GLY A 323 -12.33 1.03 -8.81
N LEU A 324 -11.40 1.92 -8.46
CA LEU A 324 -10.03 1.59 -8.07
C LEU A 324 -9.97 1.19 -6.60
N ILE A 325 -9.34 0.05 -6.29
CA ILE A 325 -8.98 -0.28 -4.90
C ILE A 325 -7.81 0.58 -4.42
N LEU A 326 -7.77 0.88 -3.13
CA LEU A 326 -6.76 1.76 -2.52
C LEU A 326 -5.96 1.02 -1.45
N HIS A 327 -4.68 0.76 -1.74
CA HIS A 327 -3.75 0.08 -0.82
C HIS A 327 -2.57 0.99 -0.44
N PRO A 328 -2.74 1.96 0.48
CA PRO A 328 -1.68 2.88 0.84
C PRO A 328 -0.49 2.24 1.56
N TYR A 329 0.66 2.92 1.48
CA TYR A 329 1.90 2.54 2.14
C TYR A 329 2.58 3.73 2.85
N THR A 330 3.42 3.53 3.87
CA THR A 330 3.62 2.30 4.65
C THR A 330 3.36 2.59 6.11
N MET A 331 2.52 1.79 6.75
CA MET A 331 2.27 1.88 8.18
C MET A 331 3.34 1.12 8.96
N ARG A 332 3.95 1.78 9.95
CA ARG A 332 5.06 1.27 10.76
C ARG A 332 4.88 1.63 12.22
N ASN A 333 5.30 0.77 13.13
CA ASN A 333 5.05 0.95 14.56
C ASN A 333 5.97 2.00 15.21
N GLU A 334 7.17 2.23 14.65
CA GLU A 334 8.20 3.07 15.26
C GLU A 334 7.85 4.57 15.19
N ASN A 335 8.08 5.29 16.29
CA ASN A 335 7.78 6.72 16.46
C ASN A 335 8.27 7.60 15.30
N THR A 336 9.45 7.29 14.75
CA THR A 336 10.04 8.05 13.63
C THR A 336 9.13 8.11 12.40
N PHE A 337 8.30 7.08 12.17
CA PHE A 337 7.40 6.99 11.02
C PHE A 337 5.99 7.51 11.32
N LEU A 338 5.59 7.48 12.59
CA LEU A 338 4.26 7.88 13.03
C LEU A 338 4.04 9.40 12.97
N PRO A 339 2.80 9.85 12.72
CA PRO A 339 2.39 11.24 12.97
C PRO A 339 2.61 11.62 14.43
N ALA A 340 2.89 12.90 14.68
CA ALA A 340 3.39 13.38 15.97
C ALA A 340 2.47 13.07 17.16
N GLU A 341 1.16 13.09 16.96
CA GLU A 341 0.12 12.78 17.95
C GLU A 341 0.04 11.30 18.32
N PHE A 342 0.62 10.40 17.52
CA PHE A 342 0.70 8.97 17.81
C PHE A 342 2.07 8.56 18.33
N ARG A 343 3.01 9.49 18.50
CA ARG A 343 4.32 9.15 19.08
C ARG A 343 4.21 8.98 20.59
N ARG A 344 4.90 7.98 21.15
CA ARG A 344 4.96 7.72 22.60
C ARG A 344 6.39 7.81 23.10
N GLY A 345 6.62 8.59 24.14
CA GLY A 345 7.97 8.81 24.67
C GLY A 345 8.85 9.64 23.73
N ALA A 346 10.17 9.65 23.98
CA ALA A 346 11.14 10.48 23.28
C ALA A 346 12.06 9.71 22.32
N VAL A 347 12.09 8.38 22.41
CA VAL A 347 12.99 7.55 21.62
C VAL A 347 12.36 7.29 20.25
N ALA A 348 13.07 7.67 19.18
CA ALA A 348 12.53 7.61 17.82
C ALA A 348 12.30 6.18 17.29
N SER A 349 13.06 5.20 17.81
CA SER A 349 12.93 3.78 17.46
C SER A 349 11.86 3.04 18.27
N ASP A 350 11.41 3.60 19.40
CA ASP A 350 10.36 2.96 20.21
C ASP A 350 9.03 2.94 19.45
N TYR A 351 8.18 1.98 19.79
CA TYR A 351 6.85 1.90 19.22
C TYR A 351 5.92 2.97 19.80
N GLY A 352 5.19 3.66 18.93
CA GLY A 352 4.15 4.61 19.32
C GLY A 352 2.77 3.97 19.44
N ASP A 353 1.74 4.80 19.34
CA ASP A 353 0.34 4.40 19.25
C ASP A 353 -0.03 3.97 17.82
N ALA A 354 0.53 2.84 17.39
CA ALA A 354 0.27 2.30 16.06
C ALA A 354 -1.21 1.99 15.84
N PHE A 355 -1.92 1.49 16.85
CA PHE A 355 -3.35 1.15 16.76
C PHE A 355 -4.23 2.39 16.54
N GLY A 356 -4.00 3.46 17.30
CA GLY A 356 -4.69 4.73 17.09
C GLY A 356 -4.45 5.28 15.68
N ALA A 357 -3.22 5.17 15.19
CA ALA A 357 -2.87 5.61 13.85
C ALA A 357 -3.55 4.75 12.76
N PHE A 358 -3.50 3.40 12.86
CA PHE A 358 -4.23 2.49 11.96
C PHE A 358 -5.72 2.84 11.88
N LYS A 359 -6.36 3.07 13.04
CA LYS A 359 -7.79 3.41 13.11
C LYS A 359 -8.12 4.64 12.27
N VAL A 360 -7.32 5.70 12.36
CA VAL A 360 -7.55 6.94 11.59
C VAL A 360 -7.53 6.69 10.08
N TRP A 361 -6.58 5.90 9.57
CA TRP A 361 -6.57 5.58 8.15
C TRP A 361 -7.69 4.62 7.74
N PHE A 362 -8.04 3.64 8.57
CA PHE A 362 -9.18 2.76 8.27
C PHE A 362 -10.51 3.50 8.23
N GLU A 363 -10.71 4.52 9.08
CA GLU A 363 -11.89 5.38 9.07
C GLU A 363 -12.05 6.20 7.77
N THR A 364 -10.98 6.37 6.99
CA THR A 364 -11.08 7.01 5.67
C THR A 364 -11.73 6.11 4.60
N GLY A 365 -11.84 4.81 4.87
CA GLY A 365 -12.45 3.83 3.97
C GLY A 365 -11.48 3.11 3.03
N ILE A 366 -10.17 3.16 3.28
CA ILE A 366 -9.18 2.43 2.47
C ILE A 366 -9.45 0.93 2.41
N ASP A 367 -9.15 0.30 1.27
CA ASP A 367 -9.42 -1.12 1.03
C ASP A 367 -8.38 -2.04 1.68
N GLY A 368 -7.16 -1.54 1.88
CA GLY A 368 -6.05 -2.27 2.48
C GLY A 368 -4.92 -1.36 2.90
N ILE A 369 -3.87 -1.91 3.51
CA ILE A 369 -2.72 -1.12 3.97
C ILE A 369 -1.45 -1.98 3.94
N PHE A 370 -0.37 -1.42 3.42
CA PHE A 370 0.96 -1.99 3.53
C PHE A 370 1.54 -1.67 4.91
N THR A 371 2.01 -2.70 5.61
CA THR A 371 2.67 -2.54 6.90
C THR A 371 3.89 -3.44 7.05
N ASP A 372 4.91 -2.92 7.73
CA ASP A 372 6.10 -3.69 8.13
C ASP A 372 5.80 -4.63 9.32
N ASN A 373 4.68 -4.43 10.03
CA ASN A 373 4.27 -5.15 11.23
C ASN A 373 2.89 -5.84 11.01
N PRO A 374 2.83 -6.98 10.30
CA PRO A 374 1.56 -7.58 9.89
C PRO A 374 0.64 -7.96 11.04
N ASP A 375 1.21 -8.44 12.15
CA ASP A 375 0.48 -8.75 13.38
C ASP A 375 -0.28 -7.55 13.95
N THR A 376 0.37 -6.38 14.02
CA THR A 376 -0.26 -5.14 14.49
C THR A 376 -1.36 -4.71 13.54
N GLY A 377 -1.11 -4.76 12.22
CA GLY A 377 -2.11 -4.45 11.21
C GLY A 377 -3.32 -5.38 11.26
N LEU A 378 -3.12 -6.69 11.48
CA LEU A 378 -4.19 -7.69 11.57
C LEU A 378 -5.06 -7.47 12.80
N LEU A 379 -4.45 -7.19 13.95
CA LEU A 379 -5.19 -6.86 15.17
C LEU A 379 -5.97 -5.55 15.00
N ALA A 380 -5.35 -4.51 14.46
CA ALA A 380 -6.03 -3.23 14.19
C ALA A 380 -7.21 -3.40 13.23
N ALA A 381 -7.07 -4.21 12.18
CA ALA A 381 -8.17 -4.52 11.25
C ALA A 381 -9.29 -5.32 11.93
N ALA A 382 -8.95 -6.27 12.79
CA ALA A 382 -9.93 -7.04 13.55
C ALA A 382 -10.71 -6.17 14.55
N ASP A 383 -10.04 -5.23 15.22
CA ASP A 383 -10.69 -4.29 16.14
C ASP A 383 -11.61 -3.34 15.37
N PHE A 384 -11.13 -2.75 14.27
CA PHE A 384 -11.92 -1.84 13.43
C PHE A 384 -13.18 -2.47 12.85
N THR A 385 -13.15 -3.77 12.51
CA THR A 385 -14.30 -4.46 11.91
C THR A 385 -15.33 -4.94 12.92
N ARG A 386 -14.97 -5.01 14.21
CA ARG A 386 -15.88 -5.35 15.32
C ARG A 386 -16.67 -4.15 15.83
N ASP A 387 -16.13 -2.95 15.66
CA ASP A 387 -16.79 -1.67 15.92
C ASP A 387 -17.80 -1.29 14.81
#